data_AF-A0A936WK42-F1
#
_entry.id   AF-A0A936WK42-F1
#
_cell.length_a   1.000
_cell.length_b   1.000
_cell.length_c   1.000
_cell.angle_alpha   90.00
_cell.angle_beta   90.00
_cell.angle_gamma   90.00
#
_symmetry.space_group_name_H-M   'P 1'
#
loop_
_entity.id
_entity.type
_entity.pdbx_description
1 polymer ?
#
loop_
_entity_poly.entity_id
_entity_poly.type
_entity_poly.pdbx_seq_one_letter_code
_entity_poly.pdbx_strand_id
1 'polypeptide(L)'
;MKELNSFCTVFAKTEIMSWIFEEMPVEDIAKGIYLSVANRIYKIRMEPDLPIYLVGGVIAYHPYFKTILSERFGQEVIIPDHPQFIVSLGAALFARKHAKQQDTVAKADTNEQKERA
;
A
#
# COMPACT_ATOMS: atom_id res chain seq x y z
N MET A 1 1.69 16.34 -20.78
CA MET A 1 1.26 14.93 -20.59
C MET A 1 -0.02 14.94 -19.80
N LYS A 2 -1.04 14.15 -20.17
CA LYS A 2 -2.32 14.16 -19.46
C LYS A 2 -2.23 13.35 -18.16
N GLU A 3 -2.89 13.86 -17.13
CA GLU A 3 -3.02 13.22 -15.81
C GLU A 3 -4.50 13.19 -15.42
N LEU A 4 -4.87 12.20 -14.61
CA LEU A 4 -6.23 12.06 -14.09
C LEU A 4 -6.47 13.11 -13.01
N ASN A 5 -7.53 13.89 -13.17
CA ASN A 5 -7.96 14.88 -12.18
C ASN A 5 -8.84 14.25 -11.10
N SER A 6 -9.61 13.21 -11.45
CA SER A 6 -10.54 12.57 -10.52
C SER A 6 -9.92 11.41 -9.73
N PHE A 7 -10.39 11.26 -8.50
CA PHE A 7 -10.03 10.14 -7.60
C PHE A 7 -11.06 9.02 -7.64
N CYS A 8 -12.29 9.37 -7.95
CA CYS A 8 -13.40 8.44 -8.07
C CYS A 8 -13.20 7.56 -9.31
N THR A 9 -13.28 6.25 -9.14
CA THR A 9 -13.04 5.28 -10.22
C THR A 9 -13.99 5.45 -11.40
N VAL A 10 -15.25 5.85 -11.13
CA VAL A 10 -16.22 6.12 -12.21
C VAL A 10 -15.84 7.34 -13.05
N PHE A 11 -15.31 8.40 -12.44
CA PHE A 11 -14.92 9.62 -13.16
C PHE A 11 -13.56 9.46 -13.85
N ALA A 12 -12.62 8.77 -13.20
CA ALA A 12 -11.35 8.42 -13.83
C ALA A 12 -11.56 7.59 -15.11
N LYS A 13 -12.53 6.65 -15.09
CA LYS A 13 -12.91 5.91 -16.30
C LYS A 13 -13.41 6.85 -17.40
N THR A 14 -14.26 7.81 -17.09
CA THR A 14 -14.77 8.79 -18.07
C THR A 14 -13.62 9.60 -18.68
N GLU A 15 -12.66 10.06 -17.87
CA GLU A 15 -11.48 10.79 -18.37
C GLU A 15 -10.63 9.92 -19.30
N ILE A 16 -10.38 8.65 -18.94
CA ILE A 16 -9.64 7.70 -19.79
C ILE A 16 -10.40 7.46 -21.11
N MET A 17 -11.73 7.32 -21.06
CA MET A 17 -12.53 7.15 -22.28
C MET A 17 -12.44 8.35 -23.21
N SER A 18 -12.43 9.58 -22.67
CA SER A 18 -12.16 10.77 -23.49
C SER A 18 -10.80 10.72 -24.18
N TRP A 19 -9.74 10.27 -23.49
CA TRP A 19 -8.42 10.15 -24.13
C TRP A 19 -8.40 9.11 -25.25
N ILE A 20 -9.14 8.02 -25.09
CA ILE A 20 -9.32 7.01 -26.14
C ILE A 20 -10.06 7.59 -27.35
N PHE A 21 -11.13 8.36 -27.13
CA PHE A 21 -11.87 9.01 -28.23
C PHE A 21 -11.06 10.10 -28.95
N GLU A 22 -10.10 10.70 -28.26
CA GLU A 22 -9.12 11.62 -28.84
C GLU A 22 -7.96 10.89 -29.55
N GLU A 23 -8.06 9.57 -29.75
CA GLU A 23 -7.06 8.75 -30.45
C GLU A 23 -5.65 8.83 -29.83
N MET A 24 -5.58 9.04 -28.50
CA MET A 24 -4.30 9.02 -27.80
C MET A 24 -3.66 7.62 -27.88
N PRO A 25 -2.35 7.52 -28.14
CA PRO A 25 -1.63 6.24 -28.09
C PRO A 25 -1.84 5.52 -26.75
N VAL A 26 -1.98 4.20 -26.79
CA VAL A 26 -2.25 3.38 -25.59
C VAL A 26 -1.10 3.50 -24.59
N GLU A 27 0.13 3.64 -25.08
CA GLU A 27 1.34 3.83 -24.28
C GLU A 27 1.29 5.15 -23.49
N ASP A 28 0.78 6.21 -24.11
CA ASP A 28 0.62 7.52 -23.48
C ASP A 28 -0.52 7.51 -22.45
N ILE A 29 -1.62 6.81 -22.73
CA ILE A 29 -2.71 6.59 -21.77
C ILE A 29 -2.17 5.83 -20.55
N ALA A 30 -1.48 4.70 -20.76
CA ALA A 30 -0.92 3.89 -19.70
C ALA A 30 0.07 4.70 -18.85
N LYS A 31 1.00 5.41 -19.50
CA LYS A 31 1.96 6.28 -18.82
C LYS A 31 1.26 7.39 -18.03
N GLY A 32 0.22 8.01 -18.59
CA GLY A 32 -0.61 8.99 -17.92
C GLY A 32 -1.24 8.44 -16.63
N ILE A 33 -1.78 7.22 -16.66
CA ILE A 33 -2.37 6.55 -15.49
C ILE A 33 -1.30 6.30 -14.41
N TYR A 34 -0.15 5.73 -14.79
CA TYR A 34 0.95 5.46 -13.86
C TYR A 34 1.44 6.74 -13.17
N LEU A 35 1.67 7.80 -13.95
CA LEU A 35 2.14 9.07 -13.41
C LEU A 35 1.10 9.75 -12.53
N SER A 36 -0.19 9.65 -12.88
CA SER A 36 -1.29 10.20 -12.07
C SER A 36 -1.33 9.59 -10.67
N VAL A 37 -1.19 8.25 -10.58
CA VAL A 37 -1.14 7.55 -9.30
C VAL A 37 0.15 7.89 -8.54
N ALA A 38 1.31 7.90 -9.22
CA ALA A 38 2.58 8.23 -8.61
C ALA A 38 2.62 9.66 -8.04
N ASN A 39 2.12 10.65 -8.79
CA ASN A 39 2.02 12.04 -8.34
C ASN A 39 1.16 12.17 -7.09
N ARG A 40 0.11 11.37 -6.98
CA ARG A 40 -0.75 11.35 -5.80
C ARG A 40 -0.04 10.80 -4.58
N ILE A 41 0.67 9.68 -4.74
CA ILE A 41 1.48 9.10 -3.67
C ILE A 41 2.56 10.10 -3.21
N TYR A 42 3.20 10.79 -4.15
CA TYR A 42 4.23 11.79 -3.86
C TYR A 42 3.72 13.01 -3.07
N LYS A 43 2.43 13.38 -3.21
CA LYS A 43 1.81 14.46 -2.44
C LYS A 43 1.54 14.10 -0.98
N ILE A 44 1.61 12.81 -0.63
CA ILE A 44 1.46 12.37 0.77
C ILE A 44 2.76 12.71 1.50
N ARG A 45 2.67 13.40 2.63
CA ARG A 45 3.84 13.74 3.45
C ARG A 45 4.51 12.45 3.92
N MET A 46 5.76 12.26 3.52
CA MET A 46 6.63 11.19 4.00
C MET A 46 7.76 11.77 4.85
N GLU A 47 8.21 11.00 5.84
CA GLU A 47 9.42 11.33 6.58
C GLU A 47 10.64 10.97 5.71
N PRO A 48 11.60 11.89 5.53
CA PRO A 48 12.70 11.70 4.58
C PRO A 48 13.56 10.46 4.85
N ASP A 49 13.71 10.09 6.12
CA ASP A 49 14.68 9.08 6.57
C ASP A 49 14.05 7.71 6.84
N LEU A 50 12.76 7.52 6.51
CA LEU A 50 12.09 6.24 6.66
C LEU A 50 12.15 5.42 5.36
N PRO A 51 12.42 4.11 5.46
CA PRO A 51 12.40 3.23 4.29
C PRO A 51 10.98 3.14 3.71
N ILE A 52 10.88 3.20 2.38
CA ILE A 52 9.61 3.16 1.66
C ILE A 52 9.33 1.75 1.15
N TYR A 53 8.20 1.17 1.56
CA TYR A 53 7.72 -0.13 1.08
C TYR A 53 6.43 0.00 0.31
N LEU A 54 6.34 -0.66 -0.86
CA LEU A 54 5.11 -0.77 -1.64
C LEU A 54 4.48 -2.15 -1.45
N VAL A 55 3.22 -2.16 -1.05
CA VAL A 55 2.45 -3.39 -0.78
C VAL A 55 1.08 -3.35 -1.44
N GLY A 56 0.40 -4.48 -1.46
CA GLY A 56 -0.96 -4.63 -1.99
C GLY A 56 -1.02 -5.27 -3.37
N GLY A 57 -2.23 -5.63 -3.78
CA GLY A 57 -2.48 -6.39 -5.01
C GLY A 57 -2.00 -5.68 -6.27
N VAL A 58 -2.18 -4.35 -6.37
CA VAL A 58 -1.71 -3.58 -7.52
C VAL A 58 -0.20 -3.72 -7.71
N ILE A 59 0.57 -3.64 -6.63
CA ILE A 59 2.04 -3.70 -6.67
C ILE A 59 2.52 -5.09 -7.09
N ALA A 60 1.77 -6.15 -6.76
CA ALA A 60 2.09 -7.52 -7.19
C ALA A 60 2.09 -7.69 -8.72
N TYR A 61 1.23 -6.95 -9.43
CA TYR A 61 1.11 -7.03 -10.90
C TYR A 61 1.70 -5.83 -11.65
N HIS A 62 1.98 -4.73 -10.94
CA HIS A 62 2.53 -3.49 -11.50
C HIS A 62 3.81 -3.04 -10.75
N PRO A 63 4.88 -3.85 -10.74
CA PRO A 63 6.10 -3.53 -9.98
C PRO A 63 6.84 -2.30 -10.51
N TYR A 64 6.54 -1.84 -11.73
CA TYR A 64 7.13 -0.63 -12.32
C TYR A 64 6.88 0.65 -11.50
N PHE A 65 5.86 0.66 -10.63
CA PHE A 65 5.68 1.74 -9.65
C PHE A 65 6.91 1.95 -8.76
N LYS A 66 7.67 0.89 -8.45
CA LYS A 66 8.94 0.99 -7.72
C LYS A 66 9.87 2.00 -8.41
N THR A 67 10.07 1.87 -9.71
CA THR A 67 10.99 2.71 -10.49
C THR A 67 10.55 4.17 -10.45
N ILE A 68 9.29 4.44 -10.82
CA ILE A 68 8.75 5.81 -10.87
C ILE A 68 8.80 6.48 -9.49
N LEU A 69 8.45 5.76 -8.43
CA LEU A 69 8.43 6.33 -7.08
C LEU A 69 9.84 6.50 -6.52
N SER A 70 10.77 5.59 -6.81
CA SER A 70 12.16 5.75 -6.37
C SER A 70 12.80 7.00 -6.98
N GLU A 71 12.58 7.24 -8.27
CA GLU A 71 13.04 8.45 -8.95
C GLU A 71 12.43 9.72 -8.35
N ARG A 72 11.13 9.70 -8.01
CA ARG A 72 10.44 10.87 -7.45
C ARG A 72 10.83 11.17 -6.01
N PHE A 73 10.98 10.16 -5.17
CA PHE A 73 11.38 10.34 -3.77
C PHE A 73 12.88 10.54 -3.60
N GLY A 74 13.69 10.27 -4.63
CA GLY A 74 15.15 10.36 -4.55
C GLY A 74 15.77 9.33 -3.60
N GLN A 75 15.04 8.26 -3.28
CA GLN A 75 15.48 7.17 -2.41
C GLN A 75 14.94 5.83 -2.90
N GLU A 76 15.55 4.74 -2.45
CA GLU A 76 15.13 3.40 -2.86
C GLU A 76 13.75 3.04 -2.30
N VAL A 77 12.86 2.58 -3.18
CA VAL A 77 11.57 2.00 -2.82
C VAL A 77 11.65 0.47 -2.91
N ILE A 78 11.17 -0.22 -1.87
CA ILE A 78 11.28 -1.68 -1.74
C ILE A 78 9.91 -2.33 -1.98
N ILE A 79 9.90 -3.43 -2.73
CA ILE A 79 8.74 -4.31 -2.83
C ILE A 79 9.10 -5.61 -2.09
N PRO A 80 8.40 -5.96 -0.99
CA PRO A 80 8.63 -7.20 -0.28
C PRO A 80 8.06 -8.40 -1.05
N ASP A 81 8.49 -9.60 -0.68
CA ASP A 81 7.94 -10.84 -1.23
C ASP A 81 6.44 -10.95 -0.97
N HIS A 82 5.70 -11.41 -1.97
CA HIS A 82 4.25 -11.57 -1.94
C HIS A 82 3.51 -10.32 -1.41
N PRO A 83 3.67 -9.14 -2.05
CA PRO A 83 3.18 -7.85 -1.54
C PRO A 83 1.66 -7.81 -1.31
N GLN A 84 0.89 -8.66 -2.00
CA GLN A 84 -0.56 -8.78 -1.84
C GLN A 84 -1.00 -9.35 -0.49
N PHE A 85 -0.14 -10.08 0.24
CA PHE A 85 -0.51 -10.75 1.50
C PHE A 85 0.03 -10.03 2.75
N ILE A 86 0.77 -8.94 2.60
CA ILE A 86 1.40 -8.24 3.73
C ILE A 86 0.38 -7.76 4.76
N VAL A 87 -0.77 -7.26 4.30
CA VAL A 87 -1.83 -6.75 5.20
C VAL A 87 -2.45 -7.87 6.03
N SER A 88 -2.80 -9.00 5.41
CA SER A 88 -3.39 -10.14 6.11
C SER A 88 -2.39 -10.81 7.05
N LEU A 89 -1.11 -10.87 6.66
CA LEU A 89 -0.02 -11.33 7.52
C LEU A 89 0.09 -10.45 8.78
N GLY A 90 0.06 -9.12 8.61
CA GLY A 90 0.07 -8.17 9.73
C GLY A 90 -1.09 -8.40 10.70
N ALA A 91 -2.30 -8.59 10.17
CA ALA A 91 -3.50 -8.89 10.97
C ALA A 91 -3.36 -10.22 11.74
N ALA A 92 -2.86 -11.28 11.10
CA ALA A 92 -2.64 -12.57 11.75
C ALA A 92 -1.58 -12.50 12.87
N LEU A 93 -0.48 -11.78 12.64
CA LEU A 93 0.57 -11.54 13.64
C LEU A 93 0.02 -10.73 14.83
N PHE A 94 -0.79 -9.71 14.54
CA PHE A 94 -1.46 -8.91 15.56
C PHE A 94 -2.37 -9.76 16.45
N ALA A 95 -3.24 -10.58 15.85
CA ALA A 95 -4.13 -11.48 16.58
C ALA A 95 -3.33 -12.49 17.46
N ARG A 96 -2.28 -13.09 16.89
CA ARG A 96 -1.41 -14.04 17.61
C ARG A 96 -0.72 -13.40 18.83
N LYS A 97 -0.28 -12.14 18.72
CA LYS A 97 0.35 -11.42 19.83
C LYS A 97 -0.65 -11.21 20.98
N HIS A 98 -1.88 -10.83 20.66
CA HIS A 98 -2.92 -10.58 21.68
C HIS A 98 -3.44 -11.86 22.32
N ALA A 99 -3.57 -12.96 21.56
CA ALA A 99 -3.89 -14.27 22.12
C ALA A 99 -2.85 -14.70 23.18
N LYS A 100 -1.54 -14.55 22.89
CA LYS A 100 -0.47 -14.87 23.85
C LYS A 100 -0.43 -13.95 25.07
N GLN A 101 -0.81 -12.69 24.92
CA GLN A 101 -0.90 -11.75 26.04
C GLN A 101 -2.07 -12.10 26.97
N GLN A 102 -3.21 -12.53 26.41
CA GLN A 102 -4.35 -13.03 27.19
C GLN A 102 -4.01 -14.31 27.97
N ASP A 103 -3.25 -15.23 27.37
CA ASP A 103 -2.77 -16.45 28.06
C ASP A 103 -1.83 -16.14 29.25
N THR A 104 -1.13 -15.00 29.23
CA THR A 104 -0.20 -14.62 30.31
C THR A 104 -0.93 -13.95 31.48
N VAL A 105 -1.95 -13.12 31.18
CA VAL A 105 -2.81 -12.51 32.20
C VAL A 105 -3.70 -13.56 32.88
N ALA A 106 -4.28 -14.50 32.12
CA ALA A 106 -5.07 -15.60 32.69
C ALA A 106 -4.24 -16.51 33.62
N LYS A 107 -2.95 -16.71 33.33
CA LYS A 107 -2.05 -17.49 34.21
C LYS A 107 -1.61 -16.73 35.45
N ALA A 108 -1.53 -15.40 35.42
CA ALA A 108 -1.25 -14.57 36.59
C ALA A 108 -2.42 -14.57 37.59
N ASP A 109 -3.66 -14.42 37.10
CA ASP A 109 -4.87 -14.47 37.93
C ASP A 109 -5.10 -15.84 38.59
N THR A 110 -4.64 -16.93 37.95
CA THR A 110 -4.75 -18.28 38.50
C THR A 110 -3.73 -18.56 39.62
N ASN A 111 -2.58 -17.87 39.63
CA ASN A 111 -1.54 -18.04 40.65
C ASN A 111 -1.82 -17.21 41.92
N GLU A 112 -2.38 -16.00 41.81
CA GLU A 112 -2.72 -15.19 43.00
C GLU A 112 -3.87 -15.79 43.84
N GLN A 113 -4.77 -16.56 43.22
CA GLN A 113 -5.86 -17.24 43.92
C GLN A 113 -5.43 -18.54 44.63
N LYS A 114 -4.28 -19.12 44.26
CA LYS A 114 -3.74 -20.34 44.90
C LYS A 114 -2.84 -20.05 46.11
N GLU A 115 -2.26 -18.86 46.23
CA GLU A 115 -1.43 -18.47 47.39
C GLU A 115 -2.24 -17.93 48.59
N ARG A 116 -3.55 -17.70 48.42
CA ARG A 116 -4.46 -17.23 49.48
C ARG A 116 -5.42 -18.33 50.01
N ALA A 117 -5.29 -19.56 49.54
CA ALA A 117 -6.11 -20.72 49.93
C ALA A 117 -5.33 -21.67 50.83
#